data_AF-X0UT10-F1
#
_entry.id   AF-X0UT10-F1
#
_cell.length_a   1.000
_cell.length_b   1.000
_cell.length_c   1.000
_cell.angle_alpha   90.00
_cell.angle_beta   90.00
_cell.angle_gamma   90.00
#
_symmetry.space_group_name_H-M   'P 1'
#
loop_
_entity.id
_entity.type
_entity.pdbx_description
1 polymer ?
#
loop_
_entity_poly.entity_id
_entity_poly.type
_entity_poly.pdbx_seq_one_letter_code
_entity_poly.pdbx_strand_id
1 'polypeptide(L)'
;LVECNNVRIQEGGVKNTNLGWTRMGGFADDDMGPLNGSVLISDEFRQRDQSSVLILGTPLDLYAYSDVSSNYVFITPIYNTGTCDVTDASPVIDMNTGFTEDDDISVGDFINIGADDENDPAAIWLEIVSLDDVAETVTIEDDIGGTANNLPFTVRRVFSGTSADIWCADTFPNAQPDNEDLWIATNGLVVVKWNGSDDTCTVLSLGFSCRYLKYWKNMMIYADITESGEYKPSSIRNSAFAEPEDVTDDEADEFAIGNGTDPISRVEDL
;
A
#
# COMPACT_ATOMS: atom_id res chain seq x y z
N LEU A 1 20.28 -24.11 8.95
CA LEU A 1 18.88 -24.20 8.47
C LEU A 1 18.80 -23.36 7.19
N VAL A 2 19.25 -23.91 6.06
CA VAL A 2 19.37 -23.18 4.78
C VAL A 2 18.58 -23.90 3.66
N GLU A 3 17.77 -24.92 3.99
CA GLU A 3 17.28 -25.90 3.01
C GLU A 3 15.77 -25.84 2.73
N CYS A 4 15.08 -24.75 3.10
CA CYS A 4 13.64 -24.58 2.87
C CYS A 4 13.29 -23.46 1.87
N ASN A 5 14.24 -23.01 1.05
CA ASN A 5 13.92 -22.11 -0.07
C ASN A 5 13.47 -22.98 -1.26
N ASN A 6 12.37 -22.61 -1.93
CA ASN A 6 11.80 -23.27 -3.12
C ASN A 6 11.02 -24.58 -2.90
N VAL A 7 10.08 -24.59 -1.94
CA VAL A 7 9.05 -25.63 -1.88
C VAL A 7 7.81 -25.25 -2.69
N ARG A 8 7.25 -26.18 -3.47
CA ARG A 8 5.90 -26.04 -4.03
C ARG A 8 5.00 -27.20 -3.62
N ILE A 9 3.71 -26.91 -3.53
CA ILE A 9 2.69 -27.96 -3.40
C ILE A 9 2.28 -28.37 -4.81
N GLN A 10 2.60 -29.61 -5.19
CA GLN A 10 2.18 -30.20 -6.45
C GLN A 10 1.53 -31.56 -6.16
N GLU A 11 0.30 -31.75 -6.66
CA GLU A 11 -0.47 -32.99 -6.48
C GLU A 11 -0.65 -33.37 -4.99
N GLY A 12 -0.84 -32.37 -4.12
CA GLY A 12 -1.03 -32.58 -2.68
C GLY A 12 0.24 -32.95 -1.91
N GLY A 13 1.42 -32.89 -2.53
CA GLY A 13 2.70 -33.11 -1.88
C GLY A 13 3.61 -31.88 -1.95
N VAL A 14 4.42 -31.68 -0.91
CA VAL A 14 5.51 -30.70 -0.91
C VAL A 14 6.67 -31.30 -1.72
N LYS A 15 6.96 -30.73 -2.89
CA LYS A 15 8.08 -31.14 -3.74
C LYS A 15 9.17 -30.07 -3.68
N ASN A 16 10.35 -30.44 -3.18
CA ASN A 16 11.59 -29.68 -3.33
C ASN A 16 12.31 -30.20 -4.58
N THR A 17 11.78 -29.83 -5.75
CA THR A 17 12.47 -30.09 -7.02
C THR A 17 13.16 -28.80 -7.35
N ASN A 18 14.48 -28.76 -7.19
CA ASN A 18 15.35 -27.62 -7.47
C ASN A 18 15.38 -27.37 -8.99
N LEU A 19 14.25 -26.93 -9.54
CA LEU A 19 14.17 -26.32 -10.86
C LEU A 19 14.88 -24.98 -10.68
N GLY A 20 15.90 -24.68 -11.49
CA GLY A 20 16.75 -23.49 -11.35
C GLY A 20 16.03 -22.16 -11.59
N TRP A 21 15.00 -21.89 -10.80
CA TRP A 21 14.34 -20.61 -10.69
C TRP A 21 15.31 -19.69 -9.98
N THR A 22 15.89 -18.76 -10.73
CA THR A 22 16.49 -17.58 -10.15
C THR A 22 15.41 -16.89 -9.31
N ARG A 23 15.76 -16.52 -8.07
CA ARG A 23 14.90 -15.73 -7.20
C ARG A 23 14.33 -14.55 -8.00
N MET A 24 13.02 -14.28 -7.90
CA MET A 24 12.43 -13.10 -8.55
C MET A 24 13.27 -11.86 -8.19
N GLY A 25 13.72 -11.11 -9.20
CA GLY A 25 14.55 -9.90 -9.06
C GLY A 25 16.07 -10.10 -9.07
N GLY A 26 16.60 -11.28 -9.36
CA GLY A 26 18.04 -11.46 -9.62
C GLY A 26 18.96 -11.23 -8.40
N PHE A 27 18.41 -11.25 -7.20
CA PHE A 27 19.13 -10.96 -5.96
C PHE A 27 20.14 -12.05 -5.59
N ALA A 28 21.25 -11.64 -4.98
CA ALA A 28 22.22 -12.56 -4.37
C ALA A 28 21.57 -13.35 -3.21
N ASP A 29 22.19 -14.48 -2.84
CA ASP A 29 21.64 -15.49 -1.90
C ASP A 29 21.33 -14.95 -0.47
N ASP A 30 21.78 -13.74 -0.14
CA ASP A 30 21.63 -13.04 1.13
C ASP A 30 20.75 -11.78 1.08
N ASP A 31 20.46 -11.25 -0.11
CA ASP A 31 19.54 -10.11 -0.29
C ASP A 31 18.11 -10.64 -0.38
N MET A 32 17.39 -10.69 0.75
CA MET A 32 15.95 -10.44 0.68
C MET A 32 15.81 -9.14 -0.09
N GLY A 33 15.36 -9.23 -1.35
CA GLY A 33 15.22 -8.08 -2.25
C GLY A 33 14.40 -6.95 -1.61
N PRO A 34 14.07 -5.90 -2.35
CA PRO A 34 13.58 -4.62 -1.81
C PRO A 34 12.31 -4.68 -0.93
N LEU A 35 11.68 -5.86 -0.81
CA LEU A 35 10.53 -6.12 0.02
C LEU A 35 10.91 -6.09 1.50
N ASN A 36 10.35 -5.12 2.21
CA ASN A 36 10.54 -4.91 3.65
C ASN A 36 9.78 -5.88 4.57
N GLY A 37 9.59 -7.14 4.17
CA GLY A 37 8.96 -8.14 5.02
C GLY A 37 8.32 -9.31 4.28
N SER A 38 7.44 -10.02 4.98
CA SER A 38 6.66 -11.12 4.39
C SER A 38 5.71 -10.58 3.32
N VAL A 39 5.67 -11.25 2.18
CA VAL A 39 4.67 -10.98 1.13
C VAL A 39 3.31 -11.48 1.61
N LEU A 40 2.37 -10.56 1.76
CA LEU A 40 0.99 -10.78 2.19
C LEU A 40 0.00 -10.84 1.02
N ILE A 41 0.37 -10.27 -0.13
CA ILE A 41 -0.36 -10.44 -1.40
C ILE A 41 0.62 -10.49 -2.57
N SER A 42 0.29 -11.30 -3.55
CA SER A 42 0.90 -11.32 -4.87
C SER A 42 -0.24 -11.41 -5.86
N ASP A 43 -0.50 -10.32 -6.57
CA ASP A 43 -1.63 -10.19 -7.47
C ASP A 43 -1.21 -9.65 -8.83
N GLU A 44 -1.90 -10.07 -9.89
CA GLU A 44 -1.63 -9.62 -11.24
C GLU A 44 -2.77 -8.70 -11.67
N PHE A 45 -2.53 -7.39 -11.62
CA PHE A 45 -3.50 -6.41 -12.06
C PHE A 45 -3.51 -6.36 -13.58
N ARG A 46 -4.57 -6.93 -14.19
CA ARG A 46 -4.77 -6.94 -15.64
C ARG A 46 -5.81 -5.90 -16.05
N GLN A 47 -5.38 -4.96 -16.87
CA GLN A 47 -6.24 -3.92 -17.42
C GLN A 47 -6.94 -4.42 -18.69
N ARG A 48 -8.03 -3.74 -19.10
CA ARG A 48 -8.80 -4.06 -20.30
C ARG A 48 -8.00 -3.91 -21.60
N ASP A 49 -6.96 -3.09 -21.60
CA ASP A 49 -6.03 -2.93 -22.73
C ASP A 49 -5.03 -4.10 -22.86
N GLN A 50 -5.14 -5.09 -21.97
CA GLN A 50 -4.28 -6.27 -21.83
C GLN A 50 -2.90 -5.98 -21.25
N SER A 51 -2.65 -4.76 -20.75
CA SER A 51 -1.50 -4.52 -19.89
C SER A 51 -1.68 -5.30 -18.58
N SER A 52 -0.56 -5.67 -17.98
CA SER A 52 -0.54 -6.39 -16.71
C SER A 52 0.62 -5.90 -15.86
N VAL A 53 0.37 -5.68 -14.58
CA VAL A 53 1.39 -5.36 -13.59
C VAL A 53 1.31 -6.35 -12.45
N LEU A 54 2.45 -6.90 -12.05
CA LEU A 54 2.54 -7.71 -10.83
C LEU A 54 2.65 -6.78 -9.62
N ILE A 55 1.72 -6.91 -8.70
CA ILE A 55 1.67 -6.17 -7.44
C ILE A 55 2.02 -7.11 -6.31
N LEU A 56 2.95 -6.68 -5.45
CA LEU A 56 3.25 -7.36 -4.19
C LEU A 56 2.93 -6.42 -3.03
N GLY A 57 2.42 -6.98 -1.93
CA GLY A 57 2.18 -6.22 -0.71
C GLY A 57 2.81 -6.87 0.50
N THR A 58 3.36 -6.05 1.38
CA THR A 58 3.89 -6.41 2.70
C THR A 58 2.99 -5.79 3.77
N PRO A 59 3.27 -5.95 5.08
CA PRO A 59 2.51 -5.25 6.11
C PRO A 59 2.57 -3.72 6.00
N LEU A 60 3.68 -3.19 5.46
CA LEU A 60 4.02 -1.77 5.48
C LEU A 60 3.94 -1.10 4.10
N ASP A 61 4.11 -1.87 3.01
CA ASP A 61 4.27 -1.29 1.67
C ASP A 61 3.59 -2.11 0.57
N LEU A 62 3.32 -1.42 -0.54
CA LEU A 62 2.92 -2.00 -1.81
C LEU A 62 3.99 -1.73 -2.87
N TYR A 63 4.19 -2.71 -3.74
CA TYR A 63 5.22 -2.71 -4.78
C TYR A 63 4.60 -3.06 -6.12
N ALA A 64 4.97 -2.33 -7.16
CA ALA A 64 4.76 -2.76 -8.53
C ALA A 64 6.06 -3.31 -9.11
N TYR A 65 5.97 -4.45 -9.79
CA TYR A 65 7.08 -5.00 -10.55
C TYR A 65 6.93 -4.64 -12.02
N SER A 66 7.97 -4.03 -12.58
CA SER A 66 8.05 -3.73 -14.01
C SER A 66 8.90 -4.77 -14.72
N ASP A 67 8.29 -5.52 -15.65
CA ASP A 67 9.01 -6.47 -16.50
C ASP A 67 10.07 -5.78 -17.39
N VAL A 68 9.86 -4.51 -17.72
CA VAL A 68 10.75 -3.75 -18.62
C VAL A 68 12.06 -3.38 -17.93
N SER A 69 11.99 -2.87 -16.70
CA SER A 69 13.17 -2.51 -15.91
C SER A 69 13.66 -3.65 -15.03
N SER A 70 12.90 -4.74 -14.91
CA SER A 70 13.17 -5.88 -14.03
C SER A 70 13.37 -5.48 -12.56
N ASN A 71 12.71 -4.41 -12.12
CA ASN A 71 12.84 -3.83 -10.79
C ASN A 71 11.46 -3.67 -10.12
N TYR A 72 11.48 -3.62 -8.79
CA TYR A 72 10.35 -3.21 -7.99
C TYR A 72 10.43 -1.72 -7.71
N VAL A 73 9.28 -1.05 -7.74
CA VAL A 73 9.11 0.32 -7.26
C VAL A 73 8.06 0.32 -6.16
N PHE A 74 8.19 1.22 -5.18
CA PHE A 74 7.09 1.51 -4.27
C PHE A 74 5.92 2.08 -5.07
N ILE A 75 4.73 1.58 -4.77
CA ILE A 75 3.48 2.24 -5.12
C ILE A 75 2.70 2.63 -3.86
N THR A 76 3.29 2.48 -2.68
CA THR A 76 2.76 3.02 -1.41
C THR A 76 2.53 4.53 -1.56
N PRO A 77 1.51 5.12 -0.90
CA PRO A 77 1.27 6.54 -0.98
C PRO A 77 2.49 7.36 -0.55
N ILE A 78 2.76 8.46 -1.25
CA ILE A 78 3.84 9.38 -0.89
C ILE A 78 3.29 10.76 -0.51
N TYR A 79 4.18 11.58 0.03
CA TYR A 79 4.06 13.01 0.16
C TYR A 79 5.39 13.66 -0.21
N ASN A 80 5.37 14.60 -1.15
CA ASN A 80 6.58 15.23 -1.69
C ASN A 80 6.37 16.73 -1.97
N THR A 81 5.43 17.36 -1.26
CA THR A 81 5.19 18.79 -1.43
C THR A 81 6.15 19.59 -0.57
N GLY A 82 6.99 20.42 -1.19
CA GLY A 82 7.81 21.39 -0.48
C GLY A 82 9.31 21.20 -0.63
N THR A 83 10.07 21.73 0.32
CA THR A 83 11.52 21.53 0.41
C THR A 83 11.95 21.45 1.87
N CYS A 84 13.13 20.87 2.11
CA CYS A 84 13.71 20.77 3.43
C CYS A 84 15.16 21.30 3.48
N ASP A 85 15.59 21.64 4.70
CA ASP A 85 16.96 21.99 5.03
C ASP A 85 17.54 20.93 5.99
N VAL A 86 18.77 20.51 5.71
CA VAL A 86 19.51 19.55 6.52
C VAL A 86 20.76 20.21 7.08
N THR A 87 21.04 19.95 8.36
CA THR A 87 22.19 20.50 9.07
C THR A 87 23.18 19.39 9.40
N ASP A 88 24.47 19.65 9.16
CA ASP A 88 25.54 18.68 9.45
C ASP A 88 25.50 18.20 10.91
N ALA A 89 25.67 16.90 11.10
CA ALA A 89 25.61 16.21 12.39
C ALA A 89 24.31 16.47 13.20
N SER A 90 23.19 16.72 12.50
CA SER A 90 21.85 16.84 13.09
C SER A 90 20.93 15.74 12.55
N PRO A 91 20.20 15.03 13.42
CA PRO A 91 19.10 14.15 13.01
C PRO A 91 17.80 14.93 12.73
N VAL A 92 17.80 16.25 12.91
CA VAL A 92 16.62 17.11 12.70
C VAL A 92 16.70 17.72 11.30
N ILE A 93 15.62 17.53 10.56
CA ILE A 93 15.33 18.10 9.24
C ILE A 93 14.33 19.24 9.44
N ASP A 94 14.65 20.41 8.90
CA ASP A 94 13.76 21.58 8.90
C ASP A 94 12.92 21.56 7.62
N MET A 95 11.61 21.42 7.76
CA MET A 95 10.66 21.26 6.66
C MET A 95 10.13 22.64 6.23
N ASN A 96 11.02 23.49 5.72
CA ASN A 96 10.81 24.91 5.44
C ASN A 96 9.40 25.36 4.98
N THR A 97 8.85 24.71 3.95
CA THR A 97 7.60 25.13 3.31
C THR A 97 6.88 23.91 2.79
N GLY A 98 5.61 23.77 3.16
CA GLY A 98 4.74 22.70 2.67
C GLY A 98 4.25 21.80 3.79
N PHE A 99 5.03 21.64 4.86
CA PHE A 99 4.75 20.71 5.96
C PHE A 99 3.64 21.21 6.88
N THR A 100 2.54 20.47 6.94
CA THR A 100 1.48 20.60 7.94
C THR A 100 1.10 19.22 8.49
N GLU A 101 0.70 19.10 9.75
CA GLU A 101 0.23 17.82 10.34
C GLU A 101 -0.97 17.21 9.56
N ASP A 102 -1.72 18.04 8.81
CA ASP A 102 -2.82 17.62 7.92
C ASP A 102 -2.34 16.87 6.66
N ASP A 103 -1.03 16.81 6.39
CA ASP A 103 -0.45 16.16 5.21
C ASP A 103 -0.28 14.63 5.33
N ASP A 104 -0.85 14.03 6.38
CA ASP A 104 -0.81 12.59 6.67
C ASP A 104 0.61 12.01 6.81
N ILE A 105 1.62 12.82 7.19
CA ILE A 105 2.94 12.32 7.60
C ILE A 105 2.86 11.89 9.06
N SER A 106 3.41 10.71 9.37
CA SER A 106 3.38 10.14 10.72
C SER A 106 4.75 9.64 11.19
N VAL A 107 4.90 9.49 12.50
CA VAL A 107 6.03 8.76 13.09
C VAL A 107 5.98 7.30 12.62
N GLY A 108 7.12 6.79 12.17
CA GLY A 108 7.27 5.47 11.55
C GLY A 108 7.24 5.49 10.02
N ASP A 109 6.88 6.62 9.39
CA ASP A 109 7.09 6.83 7.96
C ASP A 109 8.57 6.98 7.62
N PHE A 110 8.89 6.96 6.32
CA PHE A 110 10.26 7.05 5.85
C PHE A 110 10.43 8.24 4.91
N ILE A 111 11.52 8.98 5.08
CA ILE A 111 11.86 10.12 4.23
C ILE A 111 13.10 9.84 3.39
N ASN A 112 13.03 10.18 2.11
CA ASN A 112 14.16 10.33 1.20
C ASN A 112 14.42 11.82 0.98
N ILE A 113 15.70 12.20 0.94
CA ILE A 113 16.13 13.59 0.78
C ILE A 113 16.93 13.72 -0.51
N GLY A 114 16.61 14.74 -1.30
CA GLY A 114 17.29 15.07 -2.55
C GLY A 114 16.56 14.65 -3.82
N ALA A 115 15.35 14.08 -3.71
CA ALA A 115 14.50 13.72 -4.83
C ALA A 115 13.01 13.97 -4.54
N ASP A 116 12.31 14.52 -5.55
CA ASP A 116 10.86 14.54 -5.63
C ASP A 116 10.39 13.23 -6.29
N ASP A 117 9.25 12.68 -5.84
CA ASP A 117 8.65 11.45 -6.38
C ASP A 117 9.58 10.22 -6.31
N GLU A 118 10.46 10.15 -5.30
CA GLU A 118 11.33 8.98 -5.12
C GLU A 118 10.50 7.74 -4.76
N ASN A 119 10.70 6.66 -5.51
CA ASN A 119 9.98 5.40 -5.34
C ASN A 119 10.88 4.18 -5.46
N ASP A 120 12.20 4.34 -5.60
CA ASP A 120 13.15 3.23 -5.63
C ASP A 120 13.36 2.67 -4.20
N PRO A 121 13.03 1.40 -3.94
CA PRO A 121 13.32 0.78 -2.65
C PRO A 121 14.80 0.65 -2.31
N ALA A 122 15.70 0.77 -3.29
CA ALA A 122 17.14 0.76 -3.08
C ALA A 122 17.69 2.16 -2.72
N ALA A 123 16.88 3.22 -2.79
CA ALA A 123 17.27 4.55 -2.34
C ALA A 123 17.48 4.57 -0.81
N ILE A 124 18.08 5.65 -0.31
CA ILE A 124 18.27 5.84 1.13
C ILE A 124 16.97 6.38 1.72
N TRP A 125 16.33 5.57 2.55
CA TRP A 125 15.10 5.89 3.27
C TRP A 125 15.39 5.94 4.77
N LEU A 126 15.07 7.07 5.40
CA LEU A 126 15.36 7.33 6.81
C LEU A 126 14.05 7.32 7.59
N GLU A 127 13.97 6.53 8.66
CA GLU A 127 12.76 6.44 9.48
C GLU A 127 12.54 7.74 10.26
N ILE A 128 11.30 8.23 10.24
CA ILE A 128 10.84 9.37 11.02
C ILE A 128 10.52 8.90 12.44
N VAL A 129 11.30 9.38 13.41
CA VAL A 129 11.14 9.00 14.83
C VAL A 129 10.32 10.01 15.63
N SER A 130 10.28 11.27 15.21
CA SER A 130 9.39 12.27 15.81
C SER A 130 9.08 13.42 14.86
N LEU A 131 7.93 14.05 15.08
CA LEU A 131 7.45 15.24 14.36
C LEU A 131 7.27 16.39 15.36
N ASP A 132 7.65 17.60 14.96
CA ASP A 132 7.31 18.84 15.65
C ASP A 132 6.65 19.79 14.66
N ASP A 133 5.33 19.83 14.67
CA ASP A 133 4.50 20.67 13.79
C ASP A 133 4.70 22.17 14.05
N VAL A 134 4.94 22.58 15.30
CA VAL A 134 5.14 23.99 15.63
C VAL A 134 6.47 24.51 15.09
N ALA A 135 7.48 23.64 15.08
CA ALA A 135 8.79 23.94 14.53
C ALA A 135 8.92 23.57 13.05
N GLU A 136 7.89 22.94 12.45
CA GLU A 136 7.92 22.35 11.10
C GLU A 136 9.15 21.45 10.91
N THR A 137 9.44 20.57 11.87
CA THR A 137 10.61 19.69 11.81
C THR A 137 10.29 18.21 11.92
N VAL A 138 11.12 17.42 11.25
CA VAL A 138 11.12 15.96 11.30
C VAL A 138 12.43 15.53 11.94
N THR A 139 12.39 14.61 12.90
CA THR A 139 13.59 13.95 13.43
C THR A 139 13.66 12.53 12.91
N ILE A 140 14.85 12.12 12.47
CA ILE A 140 15.14 10.76 11.99
C ILE A 140 16.11 10.04 12.93
N GLU A 141 16.31 8.73 12.74
CA GLU A 141 17.16 7.91 13.65
C GLU A 141 18.65 8.25 13.53
N ASP A 142 19.15 8.46 12.31
CA ASP A 142 20.56 8.71 11.99
C ASP A 142 20.81 10.16 11.54
N ASP A 143 22.06 10.64 11.59
CA ASP A 143 22.41 11.93 11.00
C ASP A 143 22.60 11.84 9.47
N ILE A 144 22.20 12.89 8.76
CA ILE A 144 22.15 12.90 7.28
C ILE A 144 23.54 13.12 6.67
N GLY A 145 24.47 13.68 7.46
CA GLY A 145 25.79 14.09 7.03
C GLY A 145 25.76 15.30 6.10
N GLY A 146 26.50 16.36 6.45
CA GLY A 146 26.60 17.58 5.65
C GLY A 146 25.42 18.55 5.83
N THR A 147 25.61 19.77 5.31
CA THR A 147 24.60 20.83 5.32
C THR A 147 24.17 21.13 3.89
N ALA A 148 22.86 21.19 3.67
CA ALA A 148 22.26 21.58 2.41
C ALA A 148 20.87 22.15 2.64
N ASN A 149 20.47 23.09 1.78
CA ASN A 149 19.23 23.84 1.94
C ASN A 149 18.38 23.75 0.67
N ASN A 150 17.07 23.90 0.83
CA ASN A 150 16.06 23.87 -0.21
C ASN A 150 16.18 22.58 -1.06
N LEU A 151 16.32 21.46 -0.37
CA LEU A 151 16.35 20.14 -1.00
C LEU A 151 14.92 19.65 -1.23
N PRO A 152 14.63 19.05 -2.39
CA PRO A 152 13.42 18.26 -2.55
C PRO A 152 13.44 17.05 -1.61
N PHE A 153 12.27 16.53 -1.26
CA PHE A 153 12.16 15.33 -0.45
C PHE A 153 10.92 14.53 -0.85
N THR A 154 10.95 13.25 -0.51
CA THR A 154 9.78 12.37 -0.63
C THR A 154 9.61 11.61 0.67
N VAL A 155 8.43 11.71 1.27
CA VAL A 155 8.00 10.89 2.39
C VAL A 155 7.15 9.75 1.85
N ARG A 156 7.54 8.51 2.17
CA ARG A 156 6.78 7.30 1.91
C ARG A 156 5.93 7.00 3.14
N ARG A 157 4.60 7.02 2.97
CA ARG A 157 3.61 6.81 4.04
C ARG A 157 3.33 5.33 4.22
N VAL A 158 3.94 4.71 5.22
CA VAL A 158 3.84 3.26 5.40
C VAL A 158 2.53 2.87 6.05
N PHE A 159 2.02 1.69 5.70
CA PHE A 159 0.86 1.13 6.36
C PHE A 159 1.19 0.64 7.77
N SER A 160 0.22 0.67 8.68
CA SER A 160 0.39 0.24 10.08
C SER A 160 0.09 -1.25 10.32
N GLY A 161 0.17 -2.08 9.27
CA GLY A 161 -0.22 -3.49 9.31
C GLY A 161 0.81 -4.40 9.96
N THR A 162 0.37 -5.62 10.27
CA THR A 162 1.20 -6.74 10.73
C THR A 162 1.12 -7.92 9.76
N SER A 163 1.84 -9.01 10.03
CA SER A 163 1.72 -10.24 9.24
C SER A 163 0.34 -10.92 9.33
N ALA A 164 -0.53 -10.48 10.26
CA ALA A 164 -1.92 -10.91 10.32
C ALA A 164 -2.82 -10.13 9.35
N ASP A 165 -2.37 -8.99 8.83
CA ASP A 165 -3.15 -8.06 8.02
C ASP A 165 -3.00 -8.36 6.54
N ILE A 166 -3.50 -9.54 6.16
CA ILE A 166 -3.45 -10.03 4.79
C ILE A 166 -4.25 -9.10 3.88
N TRP A 167 -3.64 -8.70 2.77
CA TRP A 167 -4.29 -7.91 1.75
C TRP A 167 -5.31 -8.73 0.96
N CYS A 168 -6.46 -8.12 0.70
CA CYS A 168 -7.51 -8.59 -0.20
C CYS A 168 -7.68 -7.53 -1.29
N ALA A 169 -7.66 -7.96 -2.55
CA ALA A 169 -7.77 -7.05 -3.68
C ALA A 169 -8.78 -7.56 -4.73
N ASP A 170 -9.32 -6.64 -5.51
CA ASP A 170 -10.11 -6.93 -6.70
C ASP A 170 -9.97 -5.79 -7.72
N THR A 171 -10.27 -6.11 -8.97
CA THR A 171 -10.25 -5.13 -10.06
C THR A 171 -11.65 -4.58 -10.30
N PHE A 172 -11.78 -3.25 -10.31
CA PHE A 172 -12.96 -2.54 -10.75
C PHE A 172 -12.74 -2.01 -12.18
N PRO A 173 -13.34 -2.62 -13.20
CA PRO A 173 -13.20 -2.14 -14.57
C PRO A 173 -14.09 -0.91 -14.83
N ASN A 174 -13.59 0.03 -15.63
CA ASN A 174 -14.35 1.18 -16.11
C ASN A 174 -14.99 2.06 -15.01
N ALA A 175 -14.24 2.31 -13.94
CA ALA A 175 -14.65 3.21 -12.86
C ALA A 175 -14.90 4.63 -13.38
N GLN A 176 -15.99 5.25 -12.93
CA GLN A 176 -16.26 6.67 -13.16
C GLN A 176 -15.53 7.53 -12.12
N PRO A 177 -15.23 8.80 -12.45
CA PRO A 177 -15.60 9.53 -13.69
C PRO A 177 -14.68 9.27 -14.89
N ASP A 178 -13.49 8.70 -14.67
CA ASP A 178 -12.41 8.72 -15.66
C ASP A 178 -12.38 7.53 -16.62
N ASN A 179 -13.29 6.56 -16.44
CA ASN A 179 -13.36 5.30 -17.20
C ASN A 179 -12.11 4.43 -17.06
N GLU A 180 -11.43 4.51 -15.92
CA GLU A 180 -10.20 3.79 -15.63
C GLU A 180 -10.47 2.37 -15.11
N ASP A 181 -9.48 1.50 -15.25
CA ASP A 181 -9.49 0.24 -14.51
C ASP A 181 -8.74 0.47 -13.20
N LEU A 182 -9.38 0.13 -12.09
CA LEU A 182 -8.80 0.34 -10.76
C LEU A 182 -8.50 -1.00 -10.11
N TRP A 183 -7.28 -1.16 -9.65
CA TRP A 183 -6.93 -2.16 -8.65
C TRP A 183 -7.27 -1.59 -7.28
N ILE A 184 -8.18 -2.22 -6.54
CA ILE A 184 -8.61 -1.77 -5.23
C ILE A 184 -8.25 -2.85 -4.23
N ALA A 185 -7.60 -2.47 -3.13
CA ALA A 185 -7.11 -3.39 -2.13
C ALA A 185 -7.34 -2.90 -0.70
N THR A 186 -7.42 -3.83 0.24
CA THR A 186 -7.52 -3.56 1.67
C THR A 186 -6.73 -4.58 2.46
N ASN A 187 -6.15 -4.17 3.60
CA ASN A 187 -5.56 -5.08 4.60
C ASN A 187 -6.45 -5.22 5.86
N GLY A 188 -7.63 -4.59 5.88
CA GLY A 188 -8.50 -4.49 7.07
C GLY A 188 -8.35 -3.19 7.84
N LEU A 189 -7.25 -2.46 7.65
CA LEU A 189 -6.97 -1.18 8.31
C LEU A 189 -7.19 0.00 7.36
N VAL A 190 -6.86 -0.18 6.08
CA VAL A 190 -6.97 0.85 5.05
C VAL A 190 -7.49 0.25 3.75
N VAL A 191 -8.18 1.05 2.96
CA VAL A 191 -8.55 0.73 1.57
C VAL A 191 -7.77 1.66 0.64
N VAL A 192 -7.16 1.11 -0.39
CA VAL A 192 -6.39 1.84 -1.41
C VAL A 192 -6.90 1.53 -2.80
N LYS A 193 -6.72 2.46 -3.73
CA LYS A 193 -6.88 2.26 -5.17
C LYS A 193 -5.60 2.58 -5.92
N TRP A 194 -5.41 1.93 -7.06
CA TRP A 194 -4.36 2.26 -8.01
C TRP A 194 -4.83 2.02 -9.43
N ASN A 195 -4.54 2.95 -10.34
CA ASN A 195 -4.97 2.87 -11.73
C ASN A 195 -4.00 2.08 -12.62
N GLY A 196 -2.84 1.65 -12.11
CA GLY A 196 -1.85 0.88 -12.88
C GLY A 196 -0.81 1.72 -13.61
N SER A 197 -0.97 3.04 -13.63
CA SER A 197 -0.07 3.97 -14.35
C SER A 197 0.52 5.08 -13.49
N ASP A 198 -0.17 5.49 -12.43
CA ASP A 198 0.33 6.50 -11.50
C ASP A 198 1.50 5.93 -10.70
N ASP A 199 2.39 6.80 -10.24
CA ASP A 199 3.58 6.36 -9.48
C ASP A 199 3.20 5.76 -8.11
N THR A 200 2.04 6.14 -7.55
CA THR A 200 1.60 5.67 -6.24
C THR A 200 0.10 5.39 -6.17
N CYS A 201 -0.31 4.54 -5.25
CA CYS A 201 -1.70 4.29 -4.91
C CYS A 201 -2.26 5.43 -4.04
N THR A 202 -3.59 5.53 -4.05
CA THR A 202 -4.34 6.52 -3.27
C THR A 202 -5.10 5.82 -2.15
N VAL A 203 -5.01 6.34 -0.93
CA VAL A 203 -5.87 5.92 0.19
C VAL A 203 -7.29 6.44 -0.04
N LEU A 204 -8.28 5.55 0.05
CA LEU A 204 -9.68 5.91 -0.10
C LEU A 204 -10.28 6.40 1.21
N SER A 205 -10.86 7.60 1.19
CA SER A 205 -11.58 8.19 2.33
C SER A 205 -13.05 7.74 2.36
N LEU A 206 -13.29 6.46 2.60
CA LEU A 206 -14.64 5.87 2.63
C LEU A 206 -15.41 6.15 3.93
N GLY A 207 -14.74 6.68 4.96
CA GLY A 207 -15.29 6.82 6.32
C GLY A 207 -15.27 5.52 7.14
N PHE A 208 -14.78 4.42 6.57
CA PHE A 208 -14.61 3.11 7.21
C PHE A 208 -13.43 2.34 6.61
N SER A 209 -12.97 1.31 7.31
CA SER A 209 -12.11 0.26 6.75
C SER A 209 -12.90 -1.05 6.62
N CYS A 210 -12.42 -2.00 5.82
CA CYS A 210 -13.07 -3.29 5.64
C CYS A 210 -12.03 -4.40 5.48
N ARG A 211 -12.33 -5.63 5.93
CA ARG A 211 -11.38 -6.75 5.78
C ARG A 211 -11.42 -7.40 4.39
N TYR A 212 -12.57 -7.34 3.73
CA TYR A 212 -12.75 -7.96 2.42
C TYR A 212 -13.42 -6.99 1.46
N LEU A 213 -13.09 -7.13 0.19
CA LEU A 213 -13.75 -6.43 -0.90
C LEU A 213 -13.96 -7.32 -2.11
N LYS A 214 -14.95 -6.99 -2.93
CA LYS A 214 -15.25 -7.72 -4.18
C LYS A 214 -16.01 -6.84 -5.17
N TYR A 215 -15.60 -6.85 -6.42
CA TYR A 215 -16.38 -6.28 -7.51
C TYR A 215 -17.59 -7.17 -7.83
N TRP A 216 -18.79 -6.59 -7.85
CA TRP A 216 -20.02 -7.29 -8.23
C TRP A 216 -21.00 -6.37 -8.96
N LYS A 217 -21.41 -6.79 -10.16
CA LYS A 217 -22.39 -6.06 -11.00
C LYS A 217 -22.17 -4.55 -11.07
N ASN A 218 -20.93 -4.14 -11.36
CA ASN A 218 -20.55 -2.74 -11.49
C ASN A 218 -20.60 -1.93 -10.18
N MET A 219 -20.50 -2.60 -9.02
CA MET A 219 -20.36 -1.98 -7.70
C MET A 219 -19.18 -2.64 -6.99
N MET A 220 -18.55 -1.92 -6.07
CA MET A 220 -17.62 -2.51 -5.12
C MET A 220 -18.38 -2.90 -3.87
N ILE A 221 -18.20 -4.13 -3.42
CA ILE A 221 -18.77 -4.67 -2.19
C ILE A 221 -17.67 -4.65 -1.14
N TYR A 222 -17.93 -4.02 0.00
CA TYR A 222 -17.05 -3.93 1.16
C TYR A 222 -17.69 -4.73 2.30
N ALA A 223 -16.95 -5.65 2.91
CA ALA A 223 -17.47 -6.51 3.98
C ALA A 223 -16.53 -6.55 5.18
N ASP A 224 -17.09 -6.91 6.34
CA ASP A 224 -16.36 -6.99 7.61
C ASP A 224 -15.75 -5.62 7.97
N ILE A 225 -16.66 -4.68 8.24
CA ILE A 225 -16.40 -3.24 8.28
C ILE A 225 -15.98 -2.81 9.67
N THR A 226 -15.05 -1.86 9.76
CA THR A 226 -14.77 -1.09 10.99
C THR A 226 -15.00 0.39 10.71
N GLU A 227 -15.89 1.02 11.48
CA GLU A 227 -16.28 2.43 11.30
C GLU A 227 -16.18 3.15 12.64
N SER A 228 -15.40 4.22 12.72
CA SER A 228 -15.20 5.00 13.96
C SER A 228 -14.79 4.13 15.17
N GLY A 229 -14.03 3.06 14.94
CA GLY A 229 -13.61 2.09 15.95
C GLY A 229 -14.67 1.05 16.34
N GLU A 230 -15.89 1.13 15.80
CA GLU A 230 -16.91 0.09 15.95
C GLU A 230 -16.69 -1.00 14.90
N TYR A 231 -16.47 -2.22 15.39
CA TYR A 231 -16.34 -3.40 14.53
C TYR A 231 -17.72 -3.96 14.18
N LYS A 232 -18.02 -4.01 12.87
CA LYS A 232 -19.30 -4.43 12.27
C LYS A 232 -19.09 -5.68 11.39
N PRO A 233 -18.81 -6.85 12.01
CA PRO A 233 -18.39 -8.08 11.32
C PRO A 233 -19.41 -8.63 10.30
N SER A 234 -20.70 -8.34 10.50
CA SER A 234 -21.82 -8.86 9.70
C SER A 234 -22.34 -7.85 8.68
N SER A 235 -21.71 -6.67 8.57
CA SER A 235 -22.16 -5.60 7.69
C SER A 235 -21.44 -5.66 6.35
N ILE A 236 -22.21 -5.40 5.29
CA ILE A 236 -21.76 -5.26 3.93
C ILE A 236 -22.21 -3.87 3.45
N ARG A 237 -21.31 -3.13 2.82
CA ARG A 237 -21.63 -1.90 2.08
C ARG A 237 -21.37 -2.12 0.60
N ASN A 238 -22.24 -1.59 -0.25
CA ASN A 238 -21.96 -1.50 -1.67
C ASN A 238 -21.72 -0.05 -2.07
N SER A 239 -20.88 0.16 -3.07
CA SER A 239 -20.76 1.45 -3.73
C SER A 239 -21.93 1.72 -4.68
N ALA A 240 -22.05 2.96 -5.17
CA ALA A 240 -22.88 3.30 -6.32
C ALA A 240 -22.36 2.62 -7.59
N PHE A 241 -23.19 2.60 -8.64
CA PHE A 241 -22.80 1.97 -9.90
C PHE A 241 -21.66 2.72 -10.58
N ALA A 242 -20.64 1.97 -11.01
CA ALA A 242 -19.43 2.45 -11.66
C ALA A 242 -18.53 3.34 -10.77
N GLU A 243 -18.96 3.71 -9.58
CA GLU A 243 -18.27 4.66 -8.70
C GLU A 243 -17.84 3.94 -7.42
N PRO A 244 -16.71 3.22 -7.41
CA PRO A 244 -16.30 2.40 -6.27
C PRO A 244 -16.10 3.19 -4.97
N GLU A 245 -15.89 4.49 -5.07
CA GLU A 245 -15.65 5.41 -3.95
C GLU A 245 -16.92 6.04 -3.39
N ASP A 246 -17.99 6.09 -4.18
CA ASP A 246 -19.27 6.58 -3.69
C ASP A 246 -19.96 5.47 -2.89
N VAL A 247 -19.89 5.61 -1.58
CA VAL A 247 -20.44 4.68 -0.59
C VAL A 247 -21.57 5.33 0.22
N THR A 248 -22.09 6.48 -0.24
CA THR A 248 -23.07 7.27 0.49
C THR A 248 -24.28 7.70 -0.33
N ASP A 249 -24.09 7.95 -1.62
CA ASP A 249 -25.12 8.45 -2.51
C ASP A 249 -25.61 7.36 -3.49
N ASP A 250 -26.65 7.70 -4.26
CA ASP A 250 -27.27 6.84 -5.28
C ASP A 250 -27.68 5.43 -4.78
N GLU A 251 -27.12 4.36 -5.36
CA GLU A 251 -27.40 2.97 -4.97
C GLU A 251 -26.55 2.47 -3.82
N ALA A 252 -25.61 3.28 -3.31
CA ALA A 252 -24.82 2.89 -2.16
C ALA A 252 -25.73 2.64 -0.95
N ASP A 253 -25.57 1.48 -0.32
CA ASP A 253 -26.37 1.08 0.84
C ASP A 253 -25.56 0.18 1.78
N GLU A 254 -26.04 0.04 3.01
CA GLU A 254 -25.50 -0.88 4.00
C GLU A 254 -26.52 -1.98 4.31
N PHE A 255 -26.10 -3.23 4.08
CA PHE A 255 -26.85 -4.40 4.45
C PHE A 255 -26.17 -5.14 5.61
N ALA A 256 -26.88 -5.25 6.74
CA ALA A 256 -26.47 -6.09 7.86
C ALA A 256 -27.11 -7.49 7.74
N ILE A 257 -26.28 -8.53 7.61
CA ILE A 257 -26.74 -9.93 7.51
C ILE A 257 -27.45 -10.37 8.80
N GLY A 258 -27.09 -9.75 9.94
CA GLY A 258 -27.75 -9.94 11.22
C GLY A 258 -27.01 -9.27 12.37
N ASN A 259 -27.55 -9.39 13.59
CA ASN A 259 -26.99 -8.80 14.81
C ASN A 259 -25.91 -9.69 15.47
N GLY A 260 -25.38 -10.66 14.75
CA GLY A 260 -24.37 -11.60 15.25
C GLY A 260 -22.99 -10.98 15.28
N THR A 261 -22.10 -11.56 16.08
CA THR A 261 -20.68 -11.16 16.18
C THR A 261 -19.78 -11.96 15.25
N ASP A 262 -20.34 -12.90 14.49
CA ASP A 262 -19.57 -13.77 13.61
C ASP A 262 -19.14 -12.99 12.35
N PRO A 263 -17.83 -12.92 12.05
CA PRO A 263 -17.34 -12.18 10.90
C PRO A 263 -17.67 -12.88 9.59
N ILE A 264 -17.95 -12.08 8.57
CA ILE A 264 -17.91 -12.52 7.19
C ILE A 264 -16.49 -13.02 6.93
N SER A 265 -16.35 -14.31 6.66
CA SER A 265 -15.03 -14.95 6.57
C SER A 265 -14.43 -14.90 5.16
N ARG A 266 -15.27 -14.78 4.12
CA ARG A 266 -14.90 -14.59 2.70
C ARG A 266 -16.07 -13.98 1.92
N VAL A 267 -15.75 -13.18 0.91
CA VAL A 267 -16.72 -12.58 -0.04
C VAL A 267 -16.67 -13.28 -1.41
N GLU A 268 -15.75 -14.24 -1.59
CA GLU A 268 -15.49 -14.96 -2.86
C GLU A 268 -16.69 -15.75 -3.42
N ASP A 269 -17.72 -16.01 -2.60
CA ASP A 269 -18.91 -16.81 -2.95
C ASP A 269 -20.20 -15.97 -3.19
N LEU A 270 -20.08 -14.64 -3.36
CA LEU A 270 -21.22 -13.74 -3.69
C LEU A 270 -21.59 -13.71 -5.18
#